data_AF-Q6Y9U1-F1
#
_entry.id   AF-Q6Y9U1-F1
#
_cell.length_a   1.000
_cell.length_b   1.000
_cell.length_c   1.000
_cell.angle_alpha   90.00
_cell.angle_beta   90.00
_cell.angle_gamma   90.00
#
_symmetry.space_group_name_H-M   'P 1'
#
loop_
_entity.id
_entity.type
_entity.pdbx_description
1 polymer ?
#
loop_
_entity_poly.entity_id
_entity_poly.type
_entity_poly.pdbx_seq_one_letter_code
_entity_poly.pdbx_strand_id
1 'polypeptide(L)'
;ITSRGLRDRRMRPSLEVAPKFFNLQEMLGFDKASHTLEWLLDKSQWAIIKLSRSSTCRDYANNTCTSSKCETNGKLMKAVENENTFC
;
A
#
# COMPACT_ATOMS: atom_id res chain seq x y z
N ILE A 1 -21.78 -1.54 4.64
CA ILE A 1 -21.93 -0.48 3.61
C ILE A 1 -20.77 0.50 3.80
N THR A 2 -20.20 1.08 2.74
CA THR A 2 -19.14 2.09 2.92
C THR A 2 -19.77 3.46 3.14
N SER A 3 -19.03 4.43 3.69
CA SER A 3 -19.46 5.83 3.79
C SER A 3 -19.84 6.46 2.44
N ARG A 4 -19.50 5.80 1.31
CA ARG A 4 -19.88 6.18 -0.05
C ARG A 4 -20.96 5.27 -0.68
N GLY A 5 -21.67 4.48 0.13
CA GLY A 5 -22.75 3.58 -0.33
C GLY A 5 -22.34 2.13 -0.55
N LEU A 6 -23.23 1.38 -1.20
CA LEU A 6 -23.00 -0.02 -1.62
C LEU A 6 -21.95 -0.05 -2.72
N ARG A 7 -20.92 -0.88 -2.57
CA ARG A 7 -19.87 -1.08 -3.56
C ARG A 7 -19.86 -2.52 -4.02
N ASP A 8 -19.57 -2.73 -5.30
CA ASP A 8 -19.19 -4.04 -5.79
C ASP A 8 -17.90 -4.49 -5.08
N ARG A 9 -17.91 -5.74 -4.61
CA ARG A 9 -16.77 -6.36 -3.93
C ARG A 9 -15.86 -7.11 -4.91
N ARG A 10 -16.26 -7.25 -6.17
CA ARG A 10 -15.49 -7.94 -7.20
C ARG A 10 -14.42 -7.01 -7.74
N MET A 11 -13.17 -7.40 -7.60
CA MET A 11 -12.07 -6.79 -8.33
C MET A 11 -11.96 -7.44 -9.71
N ARG A 12 -11.88 -6.63 -10.76
CA ARG A 12 -11.54 -7.08 -12.12
C ARG A 12 -10.26 -6.37 -12.55
N PRO A 13 -9.10 -7.04 -12.50
CA PRO A 13 -7.85 -6.45 -12.98
C PRO A 13 -7.92 -6.17 -14.48
N SER A 14 -7.17 -5.18 -14.95
CA SER A 14 -7.04 -4.93 -16.39
C SER A 14 -6.35 -6.09 -17.10
N LEU A 15 -6.52 -6.18 -18.42
CA LEU A 15 -5.90 -7.24 -19.23
C LEU A 15 -4.38 -7.33 -19.04
N GLU A 16 -3.71 -6.20 -18.80
CA GLU A 16 -2.27 -6.15 -18.61
C GLU A 16 -1.83 -6.57 -17.19
N VAL A 17 -2.63 -6.25 -16.18
CA VAL A 17 -2.30 -6.52 -14.77
C VAL A 17 -2.76 -7.91 -14.34
N ALA A 18 -3.83 -8.43 -14.95
CA ALA A 18 -4.38 -9.75 -14.61
C ALA A 18 -3.33 -10.88 -14.69
N PRO A 19 -2.53 -11.02 -15.77
CA PRO A 19 -1.52 -12.08 -15.83
C PRO A 19 -0.47 -11.97 -14.73
N LYS A 20 0.01 -10.75 -14.45
CA LYS A 20 1.00 -10.50 -13.39
C LYS A 20 0.43 -10.83 -12.00
N PHE A 21 -0.84 -10.51 -11.79
CA PHE A 21 -1.55 -10.79 -10.53
C PHE A 21 -1.77 -12.29 -10.31
N PHE A 22 -2.22 -13.03 -11.32
CA PHE A 22 -2.45 -14.48 -11.19
C PHE A 22 -1.15 -15.27 -11.06
N ASN A 23 -0.09 -14.88 -11.78
CA ASN A 23 1.23 -15.49 -11.58
C ASN A 23 1.72 -15.28 -10.14
N LEU A 24 1.53 -14.09 -9.58
CA LEU A 24 1.87 -13.82 -8.18
C LEU A 24 1.04 -14.68 -7.21
N GLN A 25 -0.26 -14.88 -7.50
CA GLN A 25 -1.12 -15.75 -6.72
C GLN A 25 -0.62 -17.20 -6.72
N GLU A 26 -0.22 -17.72 -7.88
CA GLU A 26 0.34 -19.07 -8.02
C GLU A 26 1.69 -19.20 -7.29
N MET A 27 2.59 -18.22 -7.46
CA MET A 27 3.88 -18.20 -6.78
C MET A 27 3.76 -18.18 -5.25
N LEU A 28 2.75 -17.49 -4.71
CA LEU A 28 2.49 -17.45 -3.28
C LEU A 28 1.69 -18.67 -2.78
N GLY A 29 1.22 -19.54 -3.69
CA GLY A 29 0.42 -20.71 -3.36
C GLY A 29 -0.97 -20.38 -2.78
N PHE A 30 -1.51 -19.19 -3.09
CA PHE A 30 -2.78 -18.76 -2.53
C PHE A 30 -3.98 -19.24 -3.36
N ASP A 31 -4.91 -19.92 -2.69
CA ASP A 31 -6.15 -20.40 -3.31
C ASP A 31 -7.15 -19.26 -3.61
N LYS A 32 -7.11 -18.18 -2.82
CA LYS A 32 -7.99 -17.01 -2.98
C LYS A 32 -7.20 -15.74 -3.22
N ALA A 33 -7.55 -15.02 -4.28
CA ALA A 33 -7.00 -13.71 -4.66
C ALA A 33 -7.03 -12.66 -3.53
N SER A 34 -7.95 -12.79 -2.56
CA SER A 34 -8.01 -11.89 -1.40
C SER A 34 -6.74 -11.94 -0.54
N HIS A 35 -6.12 -13.12 -0.39
CA HIS A 35 -4.87 -13.26 0.38
C HIS A 35 -3.68 -12.65 -0.38
N THR A 36 -3.65 -12.77 -1.71
CA THR A 36 -2.66 -12.08 -2.55
C THR A 36 -2.74 -10.56 -2.37
N LEU A 37 -3.96 -10.02 -2.30
CA LEU A 37 -4.17 -8.60 -2.07
C LEU A 37 -3.75 -8.16 -0.67
N GLU A 38 -4.08 -8.94 0.35
CA GLU A 38 -3.64 -8.68 1.74
C GLU A 38 -2.12 -8.65 1.84
N TRP A 39 -1.44 -9.64 1.25
CA TRP A 39 0.01 -9.69 1.15
C TRP A 39 0.57 -8.46 0.41
N LEU A 40 -0.04 -8.05 -0.70
CA LEU A 40 0.41 -6.89 -1.46
C LEU A 40 0.29 -5.59 -0.64
N LEU A 41 -0.79 -5.45 0.13
CA LEU A 41 -1.01 -4.29 1.01
C LEU A 41 -0.01 -4.25 2.16
N ASP A 42 0.29 -5.39 2.78
CA ASP A 42 1.31 -5.50 3.83
C ASP A 42 2.71 -5.12 3.30
N LYS A 43 3.10 -5.67 2.14
CA LYS A 43 4.40 -5.37 1.52
C LYS A 43 4.51 -3.93 1.01
N SER A 44 3.40 -3.33 0.57
CA SER A 44 3.39 -1.95 0.04
C SER A 44 3.11 -0.87 1.09
N GLN A 45 2.87 -1.24 2.36
CA GLN A 45 2.50 -0.32 3.43
C GLN A 45 3.47 0.88 3.54
N TRP A 46 4.78 0.63 3.47
CA TRP A 46 5.80 1.68 3.51
C TRP A 46 5.74 2.63 2.31
N ALA A 47 5.53 2.09 1.11
CA ALA A 47 5.41 2.88 -0.10
C ALA A 47 4.15 3.77 -0.03
N ILE A 48 3.03 3.23 0.46
CA ILE A 48 1.78 3.97 0.66
C ILE A 48 1.98 5.10 1.67
N ILE A 49 2.63 4.85 2.82
CA ILE A 49 2.93 5.88 3.83
C ILE A 49 3.84 6.97 3.27
N LYS A 50 4.88 6.60 2.51
CA LYS A 50 5.80 7.56 1.89
C LYS A 50 5.05 8.45 0.88
N LEU A 51 4.19 7.85 0.06
CA LEU A 51 3.37 8.57 -0.91
C LEU A 51 2.38 9.51 -0.23
N SER A 52 1.68 9.07 0.82
CA SER A 52 0.70 9.91 1.52
C SER A 52 1.34 11.14 2.17
N ARG A 53 2.55 11.01 2.71
CA ARG A 53 3.33 12.15 3.24
C ARG A 53 3.81 13.09 2.14
N SER A 54 4.10 12.58 0.94
CA SER A 54 4.53 13.38 -0.22
C SER A 54 3.39 14.12 -0.94
N SER A 55 2.14 13.68 -0.77
CA SER A 55 0.97 14.41 -1.27
C SER A 55 0.64 15.61 -0.38
N THR A 56 0.83 15.52 0.94
CA THR A 56 0.52 16.64 1.85
C THR A 56 1.45 17.85 1.68
N CYS A 57 2.63 17.66 1.07
CA CYS A 57 3.56 18.75 0.77
C CYS A 57 3.49 19.30 -0.66
N ARG A 58 2.62 18.76 -1.54
CA ARG A 58 2.44 19.29 -2.90
C ARG A 58 1.37 20.37 -3.03
N ASP A 59 0.48 20.50 -2.04
CA ASP A 59 -0.61 21.49 -2.09
C ASP A 59 -0.21 22.88 -1.52
N TYR A 60 1.04 23.05 -1.05
CA TYR A 60 1.58 24.31 -0.53
C TYR A 60 2.89 24.72 -1.24
N ALA A 61 2.95 24.62 -2.56
CA ALA A 61 4.08 25.13 -3.36
C ALA A 61 3.92 26.59 -3.81
N ASN A 62 2.97 27.33 -3.22
CA ASN A 62 2.88 28.78 -3.32
C ASN A 62 2.94 29.31 -1.89
N ASN A 63 4.15 29.46 -1.34
CA ASN A 63 4.57 30.38 -0.28
C ASN A 63 5.74 29.78 0.48
N THR A 64 6.90 30.41 0.28
CA THR A 64 8.11 30.31 1.08
C THR A 64 7.84 29.96 2.55
N CYS A 65 8.46 28.89 3.06
CA CYS A 65 8.97 28.96 4.43
C CYS A 65 10.12 28.00 4.71
N THR A 66 11.21 28.66 5.13
CA THR A 66 12.33 28.22 5.95
C THR A 66 11.99 27.16 7.00
N SER A 67 12.91 26.20 7.11
CA SER A 67 13.18 25.29 8.25
C SER A 67 12.27 25.48 9.47
N SER A 68 11.28 24.59 9.61
CA SER A 68 10.72 24.25 10.92
C SER A 68 10.63 22.73 11.01
N LYS A 69 11.44 22.14 11.89
CA LYS A 69 11.39 20.73 12.30
C LYS A 69 9.94 20.28 12.47
N CYS A 70 9.46 19.38 11.63
CA CYS A 70 8.24 18.65 11.91
C CYS A 70 8.59 17.39 12.70
N GLU A 71 8.60 17.52 14.03
CA GLU A 71 8.52 16.37 14.94
C GLU A 71 7.11 15.79 14.85
N THR A 72 6.89 14.90 13.88
CA THR A 72 5.68 14.07 13.89
C THR A 72 5.93 12.87 14.78
N ASN A 73 5.47 12.97 16.03
CA ASN A 73 5.20 11.82 16.88
C ASN A 73 4.31 10.83 16.11
N GLY A 74 4.90 9.74 15.66
CA GLY A 74 4.25 8.71 14.86
C GLY A 74 4.85 7.35 15.21
N LYS A 75 4.54 6.91 16.43
CA LYS A 75 4.84 5.57 16.91
C LYS A 75 4.08 4.54 16.05
N LEU A 76 4.69 4.11 14.95
CA LEU A 76 4.52 2.77 14.37
C LEU A 76 5.72 2.44 13.49
N MET A 77 6.92 2.48 14.06
CA MET A 77 7.97 1.58 13.62
C MET A 77 7.70 0.23 14.28
N LYS A 78 7.14 -0.71 13.53
CA LYS A 78 7.67 -2.06 13.60
C LYS A 78 8.43 -2.27 12.30
N ALA A 79 9.74 -2.27 12.41
CA ALA A 79 10.57 -2.98 11.46
C ALA A 79 10.10 -4.43 11.50
N VAL A 80 9.36 -4.84 10.47
CA VAL A 80 9.25 -6.25 10.14
C VAL A 80 10.40 -6.50 9.18
N GLU A 81 11.57 -6.74 9.76
CA GLU A 81 12.60 -7.56 9.11
C GLU A 81 11.99 -8.96 9.00
N ASN A 82 11.23 -9.20 7.93
CA ASN A 82 10.94 -10.56 7.52
C ASN A 82 11.99 -10.93 6.49
N GLU A 83 13.10 -11.46 6.99
CA GLU A 83 13.82 -12.54 6.33
C GLU A 83 12.80 -13.65 6.04
N ASN A 84 12.18 -13.62 4.87
CA ASN A 84 11.52 -14.81 4.34
C ASN A 84 12.61 -15.74 3.79
N THR A 85 13.36 -16.34 4.71
CA THR A 85 13.90 -17.69 4.51
C THR A 85 12.70 -18.63 4.57
N PHE A 86 12.30 -19.17 3.42
CA PHE A 86 11.51 -20.39 3.35
C PHE A 86 12.36 -21.43 2.63
N CYS A 87 12.80 -22.43 3.40
CA CYS A 87 13.16 -23.76 2.90
C CYS A 87 11.90 -24.63 2.90
#